data_AF-A0A953TCU7-F1
#
_entry.id   AF-A0A953TCU7-F1
#
_cell.length_a   1.000
_cell.length_b   1.000
_cell.length_c   1.000
_cell.angle_alpha   90.00
_cell.angle_beta   90.00
_cell.angle_gamma   90.00
#
_symmetry.space_group_name_H-M   'P 1'
#
loop_
_entity.id
_entity.type
_entity.pdbx_description
1 polymer ?
#
loop_
_entity_poly.entity_id
_entity_poly.type
_entity_poly.pdbx_seq_one_letter_code
_entity_poly.pdbx_strand_id
1 'polypeptide(L)'
;MGGSLLNSLAVMVFFAIPSTVIWSYLAFGVILAIGLVTIFLRGDWQKARGWDKLILFGPLFYAAPLAAFGTEHFTLAKDIASIVPRWIPWHLFWAYFVGACFIAAALSLVTKIQARLSASLLALTFFLFVALMDAPGWARNPQNRIALALTLRELSFSGGALALAASLAAQGRERGKHVLATIARYFVAIPVLFYSFEQFMHADHVPGVPLERLTPQWIFGHVIWTYLAAVVYAVAGIPLLAGKKTRAAATWIGLTVLIVELAVYVPIAVVDRASLDNGLNYMGDTLMYCGAILLLAGAMPREKESIRR
;
A
#
# COMPACT_ATOMS: atom_id res chain seq x y z
N MET A 1 26.23 -22.23 27.11
CA MET A 1 26.93 -21.07 26.48
C MET A 1 26.42 -20.82 25.05
N GLY A 2 25.10 -20.72 24.83
CA GLY A 2 24.52 -20.57 23.48
C GLY A 2 23.81 -19.23 23.19
N GLY A 3 23.56 -18.39 24.20
CA GLY A 3 22.83 -17.13 24.04
C GLY A 3 23.67 -15.93 23.61
N SER A 4 25.01 -15.99 23.76
CA SER A 4 25.90 -14.86 23.46
C SER A 4 26.15 -14.69 21.96
N LEU A 5 26.34 -15.78 21.20
CA LEU A 5 26.64 -15.71 19.76
C LEU A 5 25.42 -15.29 18.92
N LEU A 6 24.21 -15.73 19.30
CA LEU A 6 22.97 -15.31 18.63
C LEU A 6 22.67 -13.82 18.88
N ASN A 7 22.92 -13.32 20.09
CA ASN A 7 22.83 -11.89 20.38
C ASN A 7 23.91 -11.09 19.65
N SER A 8 25.14 -11.59 19.54
CA SER A 8 26.22 -10.92 18.81
C SER A 8 25.99 -10.87 17.29
N LEU A 9 25.40 -11.91 16.69
CA LEU A 9 25.02 -11.90 15.27
C LEU A 9 23.84 -10.97 14.99
N ALA A 10 22.81 -10.98 15.85
CA ALA A 10 21.69 -10.05 15.74
C ALA A 10 22.16 -8.59 15.88
N VAL A 11 23.05 -8.31 16.83
CA VAL A 11 23.62 -6.98 17.06
C VAL A 11 24.52 -6.54 15.88
N MET A 12 25.31 -7.43 15.29
CA MET A 12 26.11 -7.09 14.09
C MET A 12 25.26 -6.81 12.84
N VAL A 13 24.10 -7.45 12.70
CA VAL A 13 23.16 -7.14 11.60
C VAL A 13 22.59 -5.71 11.72
N PHE A 14 22.38 -5.21 12.94
CA PHE A 14 21.94 -3.82 13.17
C PHE A 14 23.01 -2.78 12.81
N PHE A 15 24.30 -3.09 12.97
CA PHE A 15 25.40 -2.17 12.59
C PHE A 15 25.70 -2.13 11.09
N ALA A 16 25.11 -3.02 10.29
CA ALA A 16 25.30 -3.09 8.83
C ALA A 16 24.24 -2.31 8.02
N ILE A 17 23.22 -1.75 8.68
CA ILE A 17 22.15 -0.98 8.02
C ILE A 17 22.42 0.52 8.25
N PRO A 18 22.44 1.36 7.21
CA PRO A 18 22.62 2.81 7.37
C PRO A 18 21.58 3.40 8.33
N SER A 19 21.99 4.36 9.17
CA SER A 19 21.10 5.01 10.14
C SER A 19 19.88 5.65 9.48
N THR A 20 20.00 6.11 8.23
CA THR A 20 18.91 6.66 7.42
C THR A 20 17.82 5.64 7.11
N VAL A 21 18.17 4.36 7.02
CA VAL A 21 17.29 3.24 6.67
C VAL A 21 16.66 2.62 7.92
N ILE A 22 17.41 2.57 9.03
CA ILE A 22 16.96 1.98 10.31
C ILE A 22 15.66 2.62 10.81
N TRP A 23 15.52 3.95 10.73
CA TRP A 23 14.32 4.64 11.21
C TRP A 23 13.04 4.18 10.50
N SER A 24 13.12 3.93 9.20
CA SER A 24 12.00 3.45 8.40
C SER A 24 11.59 2.03 8.79
N TYR A 25 12.55 1.11 8.97
CA TYR A 25 12.27 -0.24 9.47
C TYR A 25 11.69 -0.24 10.90
N LEU A 26 12.20 0.64 11.77
CA LEU A 26 11.70 0.75 13.14
C LEU A 26 10.25 1.26 13.16
N ALA A 27 9.95 2.33 12.43
CA ALA A 27 8.59 2.86 12.33
C ALA A 27 7.62 1.83 11.74
N PHE A 28 8.03 1.16 10.66
CA PHE A 28 7.29 0.04 10.06
C PHE A 28 6.96 -1.05 11.09
N GLY A 29 7.99 -1.57 11.78
CA GLY A 29 7.85 -2.68 12.72
C GLY A 29 6.99 -2.32 13.93
N VAL A 30 7.15 -1.11 14.48
CA VAL A 30 6.35 -0.63 15.61
C VAL A 30 4.88 -0.51 15.24
N ILE A 31 4.55 0.08 14.09
CA ILE A 31 3.15 0.21 13.64
C ILE A 31 2.53 -1.15 13.36
N LEU A 32 3.28 -2.05 12.73
CA LEU A 32 2.83 -3.43 12.49
C LEU A 32 2.51 -4.13 13.82
N ALA A 33 3.40 -4.03 14.81
CA ALA A 33 3.21 -4.63 16.13
C ALA A 33 1.99 -4.04 16.87
N ILE A 34 1.85 -2.70 16.89
CA ILE A 34 0.69 -2.03 17.51
C ILE A 34 -0.62 -2.48 16.85
N GLY A 35 -0.65 -2.56 15.52
CA GLY A 35 -1.83 -3.01 14.79
C GLY A 35 -2.19 -4.47 15.09
N LEU A 36 -1.20 -5.36 15.14
CA LEU A 36 -1.41 -6.77 15.51
C LEU A 36 -1.99 -6.88 16.92
N VAL A 37 -1.35 -6.22 17.89
CA VAL A 37 -1.83 -6.19 19.28
C VAL A 37 -3.26 -5.64 19.35
N THR A 38 -3.56 -4.56 18.63
CA THR A 38 -4.90 -3.95 18.63
C THR A 38 -5.97 -4.89 18.07
N ILE A 39 -5.66 -5.66 17.01
CA ILE A 39 -6.56 -6.67 16.45
C ILE A 39 -6.95 -7.72 17.50
N PHE A 40 -5.98 -8.23 18.25
CA PHE A 40 -6.22 -9.28 19.24
C PHE A 40 -6.91 -8.73 20.50
N LEU A 41 -6.47 -7.58 21.03
CA LEU A 41 -7.06 -6.96 22.22
C LEU A 41 -8.53 -6.58 22.03
N ARG A 42 -8.93 -6.13 20.83
CA ARG A 42 -10.33 -5.79 20.52
C ARG A 42 -11.21 -7.00 20.17
N GLY A 43 -10.63 -8.21 20.14
CA GLY A 43 -11.30 -9.45 19.78
C GLY A 43 -11.73 -9.50 18.31
N ASP A 44 -11.16 -8.67 17.44
CA ASP A 44 -11.54 -8.58 16.03
C ASP A 44 -11.20 -9.87 15.28
N TRP A 45 -10.09 -10.52 15.65
CA TRP A 45 -9.69 -11.83 15.12
C TRP A 45 -10.74 -12.92 15.37
N GLN A 46 -11.33 -12.95 16.57
CA GLN A 46 -12.36 -13.92 16.95
C GLN A 46 -13.68 -13.67 16.21
N LYS A 47 -13.98 -12.40 15.89
CA LYS A 47 -15.18 -12.00 15.14
C LYS A 47 -15.06 -12.27 13.64
N ALA A 48 -13.85 -12.19 13.08
CA ALA A 48 -13.60 -12.41 11.67
C ALA A 48 -13.72 -13.91 11.29
N ARG A 49 -14.38 -14.19 10.16
CA ARG A 49 -14.62 -15.55 9.66
C ARG A 49 -14.08 -15.74 8.24
N GLY A 50 -13.51 -16.90 7.97
CA GLY A 50 -12.98 -17.24 6.65
C GLY A 50 -12.03 -16.17 6.09
N TRP A 51 -12.30 -15.72 4.86
CA TRP A 51 -11.52 -14.70 4.17
C TRP A 51 -11.59 -13.30 4.80
N ASP A 52 -12.55 -13.01 5.67
CA ASP A 52 -12.59 -11.72 6.39
C ASP A 52 -11.38 -11.55 7.34
N LYS A 53 -10.71 -12.65 7.72
CA LYS A 53 -9.46 -12.59 8.48
C LYS A 53 -8.33 -11.94 7.69
N LEU A 54 -8.26 -12.15 6.37
CA LEU A 54 -7.28 -11.49 5.52
C LEU A 54 -7.56 -9.99 5.44
N ILE A 55 -8.84 -9.62 5.21
CA ILE A 55 -9.28 -8.21 5.12
C ILE A 55 -8.95 -7.43 6.39
N LEU A 56 -8.95 -8.09 7.55
CA LEU A 56 -8.60 -7.48 8.84
C LEU A 56 -7.17 -6.89 8.87
N PHE A 57 -6.26 -7.43 8.08
CA PHE A 57 -4.88 -6.93 7.96
C PHE A 57 -4.74 -5.70 7.05
N GLY A 58 -5.78 -5.32 6.29
CA GLY A 58 -5.74 -4.18 5.37
C GLY A 58 -5.23 -2.88 6.01
N PRO A 59 -5.75 -2.44 7.18
CA PRO A 59 -5.22 -1.28 7.86
C PRO A 59 -3.75 -1.40 8.28
N LEU A 60 -3.28 -2.60 8.63
CA LEU A 60 -1.88 -2.82 9.05
C LEU A 60 -0.94 -2.71 7.85
N PHE A 61 -1.30 -3.39 6.76
CA PHE A 61 -0.51 -3.38 5.53
C PHE A 61 -0.49 -2.00 4.85
N TYR A 62 -1.53 -1.19 5.06
CA TYR A 62 -1.52 0.21 4.63
C TYR A 62 -0.69 1.11 5.57
N ALA A 63 -0.85 0.95 6.89
CA ALA A 63 -0.26 1.87 7.86
C ALA A 63 1.24 1.65 8.11
N ALA A 64 1.74 0.42 8.07
CA ALA A 64 3.14 0.14 8.36
C ALA A 64 4.10 0.76 7.32
N PRO A 65 3.90 0.59 6.00
CA PRO A 65 4.66 1.32 4.99
C PRO A 65 4.48 2.83 5.08
N LEU A 66 3.25 3.30 5.32
CA LEU A 66 2.97 4.73 5.46
C LEU A 66 3.83 5.38 6.55
N ALA A 67 4.06 4.68 7.66
CA ALA A 67 4.94 5.17 8.73
C ALA A 67 6.42 5.18 8.33
N ALA A 68 6.89 4.15 7.61
CA ALA A 68 8.24 4.12 7.04
C ALA A 68 8.48 5.30 6.09
N PHE A 69 7.58 5.50 5.13
CA PHE A 69 7.63 6.64 4.21
C PHE A 69 7.52 7.97 4.95
N GLY A 70 6.72 8.02 6.01
CA GLY A 70 6.65 9.17 6.91
C GLY A 70 8.00 9.52 7.55
N THR A 71 8.80 8.52 7.94
CA THR A 71 10.16 8.77 8.45
C THR A 71 11.16 9.20 7.38
N GLU A 72 10.98 8.74 6.14
CA GLU A 72 11.83 9.16 5.00
C GLU A 72 11.70 10.65 4.69
N HIS A 73 10.54 11.25 4.98
CA HIS A 73 10.36 12.70 4.90
C HIS A 73 11.27 13.50 5.85
N PHE A 74 11.86 12.85 6.86
CA PHE A 74 12.84 13.46 7.76
C PHE A 74 14.28 13.06 7.38
N THR A 75 14.52 11.79 7.04
CA THR A 75 15.88 11.30 6.74
C THR A 75 16.35 11.67 5.33
N LEU A 76 15.41 11.84 4.38
CA LEU A 76 15.62 12.21 2.97
C LEU A 76 14.91 13.53 2.61
N ALA A 77 14.74 14.43 3.59
CA ALA A 77 13.93 15.64 3.44
C ALA A 77 14.33 16.52 2.24
N LYS A 78 15.63 16.59 1.90
CA LYS A 78 16.12 17.37 0.75
C LYS A 78 15.72 16.75 -0.58
N ASP A 79 15.79 15.42 -0.69
CA ASP A 79 15.45 14.69 -1.92
C ASP A 79 13.93 14.78 -2.16
N ILE A 80 13.13 14.61 -1.10
CA ILE A 80 11.67 14.79 -1.18
C ILE A 80 11.28 16.26 -1.46
N ALA A 81 11.97 17.23 -0.87
CA ALA A 81 11.73 18.64 -1.19
C ALA A 81 12.09 18.98 -2.65
N SER A 82 13.00 18.24 -3.27
CA SER A 82 13.41 18.48 -4.67
C SER A 82 12.34 18.10 -5.70
N ILE A 83 11.45 17.17 -5.35
CA ILE A 83 10.36 16.71 -6.25
C ILE A 83 9.10 17.56 -6.12
N VAL A 84 8.97 18.40 -5.10
CA VAL A 84 7.84 19.34 -4.95
C VAL A 84 7.83 20.33 -6.13
N PRO A 85 6.68 20.54 -6.81
CA PRO A 85 6.59 21.48 -7.93
C PRO A 85 7.05 22.88 -7.57
N ARG A 86 7.87 23.49 -8.45
CA ARG A 86 8.49 24.81 -8.25
C ARG A 86 7.54 25.97 -7.92
N TRP A 87 6.25 25.84 -8.24
CA TRP A 87 5.25 26.87 -7.96
C TRP A 87 4.70 26.81 -6.53
N ILE A 88 4.96 25.72 -5.79
CA ILE A 88 4.59 25.58 -4.38
C ILE A 88 5.75 26.15 -3.54
N PRO A 89 5.55 27.16 -2.69
CA PRO A 89 6.62 27.66 -1.83
C PRO A 89 6.92 26.71 -0.65
N TRP A 90 8.05 26.94 0.03
CA TRP A 90 8.45 26.25 1.27
C TRP A 90 8.53 24.72 1.15
N HIS A 91 9.24 24.19 0.15
CA HIS A 91 9.31 22.75 -0.14
C HIS A 91 9.70 21.89 1.08
N LEU A 92 10.70 22.34 1.87
CA LEU A 92 11.13 21.63 3.07
C LEU A 92 10.06 21.59 4.16
N PHE A 93 9.25 22.64 4.29
CA PHE A 93 8.12 22.64 5.23
C PHE A 93 7.14 21.54 4.85
N TRP A 94 6.77 21.43 3.56
CA TRP A 94 5.85 20.39 3.10
C TRP A 94 6.42 18.99 3.27
N ALA A 95 7.71 18.78 3.01
CA ALA A 95 8.36 17.50 3.28
C ALA A 95 8.17 17.08 4.75
N TYR A 96 8.57 17.91 5.72
CA TYR A 96 8.41 17.57 7.14
C TYR A 96 6.95 17.46 7.59
N PHE A 97 6.07 18.35 7.10
CA PHE A 97 4.66 18.37 7.47
C PHE A 97 3.95 17.09 7.02
N VAL A 98 4.13 16.68 5.77
CA VAL A 98 3.57 15.43 5.24
C VAL A 98 4.13 14.23 6.00
N GLY A 99 5.44 14.20 6.26
CA GLY A 99 6.08 13.16 7.07
C GLY A 99 5.43 12.97 8.45
N ALA A 100 5.24 14.08 9.17
CA ALA A 100 4.57 14.06 10.47
C ALA A 100 3.11 13.58 10.36
N CYS A 101 2.38 14.03 9.35
CA CYS A 101 1.01 13.59 9.08
C CYS A 101 0.93 12.09 8.76
N PHE A 102 1.89 11.54 8.00
CA PHE A 102 1.93 10.12 7.66
C PHE A 102 2.12 9.24 8.89
N ILE A 103 3.07 9.59 9.77
CA ILE A 103 3.30 8.86 11.03
C ILE A 103 2.06 8.95 11.95
N ALA A 104 1.48 10.15 12.11
CA ALA A 104 0.29 10.35 12.92
C ALA A 104 -0.92 9.59 12.37
N ALA A 105 -1.09 9.58 11.05
CA ALA A 105 -2.16 8.85 10.39
C ALA A 105 -1.97 7.33 10.53
N ALA A 106 -0.75 6.81 10.36
CA ALA A 106 -0.46 5.39 10.57
C ALA A 106 -0.86 4.93 11.98
N LEU A 107 -0.47 5.68 13.02
CA LEU A 107 -0.89 5.43 14.41
C LEU A 107 -2.41 5.48 14.57
N SER A 108 -3.06 6.48 13.98
CA SER A 108 -4.52 6.63 14.02
C SER A 108 -5.24 5.43 13.39
N LEU A 109 -4.77 4.94 12.24
CA LEU A 109 -5.36 3.80 11.55
C LEU A 109 -5.27 2.51 12.38
N VAL A 110 -4.10 2.21 12.96
CA VAL A 110 -3.90 0.96 13.73
C VAL A 110 -4.55 0.99 15.11
N THR A 111 -4.58 2.14 15.78
CA THR A 111 -5.24 2.30 17.11
C THR A 111 -6.76 2.48 17.01
N LYS A 112 -7.24 2.81 15.80
CA LYS A 112 -8.62 3.19 15.48
C LYS A 112 -9.08 4.52 16.11
N ILE A 113 -8.15 5.33 16.63
CA ILE A 113 -8.44 6.64 17.21
C ILE A 113 -8.46 7.67 16.10
N GLN A 114 -9.58 8.36 15.88
CA GLN A 114 -9.76 9.32 14.76
C GLN A 114 -9.55 8.72 13.36
N ALA A 115 -9.60 7.39 13.21
CA ALA A 115 -9.24 6.70 11.97
C ALA A 115 -10.02 7.17 10.73
N ARG A 116 -11.30 7.56 10.89
CA ARG A 116 -12.08 8.11 9.79
C ARG A 116 -11.50 9.43 9.28
N LEU A 117 -11.15 10.34 10.19
CA LEU A 117 -10.58 11.64 9.83
C LEU A 117 -9.23 11.44 9.14
N SER A 118 -8.35 10.62 9.74
CA SER A 118 -7.04 10.34 9.16
C SER A 118 -7.14 9.65 7.80
N ALA A 119 -8.04 8.68 7.63
CA ALA A 119 -8.28 8.04 6.33
C ALA A 119 -8.82 9.04 5.29
N SER A 120 -9.68 9.99 5.69
CA SER A 120 -10.19 11.03 4.78
C SER A 120 -9.10 11.99 4.35
N LEU A 121 -8.23 12.40 5.29
CA LEU A 121 -7.09 13.27 5.00
C LEU A 121 -6.05 12.57 4.13
N LEU A 122 -5.74 11.30 4.40
CA LEU A 122 -4.84 10.50 3.55
C LEU A 122 -5.39 10.36 2.13
N ALA A 123 -6.68 10.06 1.98
CA ALA A 123 -7.31 9.97 0.67
C ALA A 123 -7.16 11.28 -0.11
N LEU A 124 -7.35 12.43 0.57
CA LEU A 124 -7.15 13.75 -0.02
C LEU A 124 -5.67 14.01 -0.36
N THR A 125 -4.74 13.72 0.55
CA THR A 125 -3.30 13.93 0.34
C THR A 125 -2.78 13.18 -0.88
N PHE A 126 -3.05 11.87 -0.96
CA PHE A 126 -2.64 11.08 -2.13
C PHE A 126 -3.34 11.51 -3.41
N PHE A 127 -4.61 11.91 -3.34
CA PHE A 127 -5.28 12.47 -4.52
C PHE A 127 -4.64 13.79 -4.98
N LEU A 128 -4.21 14.65 -4.05
CA LEU A 128 -3.51 15.89 -4.37
C LEU A 128 -2.14 15.62 -4.98
N PHE A 129 -1.40 14.60 -4.54
CA PHE A 129 -0.15 14.18 -5.20
C PHE A 129 -0.41 13.78 -6.65
N VAL A 130 -1.41 12.94 -6.89
CA VAL A 130 -1.83 12.57 -8.24
C VAL A 130 -2.19 13.80 -9.07
N ALA A 131 -3.06 14.68 -8.55
CA ALA A 131 -3.60 15.80 -9.32
C ALA A 131 -2.58 16.92 -9.58
N LEU A 132 -1.68 17.17 -8.64
CA LEU A 132 -0.76 18.31 -8.69
C LEU A 132 0.65 17.94 -9.16
N MET A 133 1.05 16.68 -9.04
CA MET A 133 2.42 16.21 -9.29
C MET A 133 2.46 15.09 -10.33
N ASP A 134 1.84 13.93 -10.04
CA ASP A 134 2.07 12.72 -10.82
C ASP A 134 1.40 12.77 -12.19
N ALA A 135 0.11 13.10 -12.24
CA ALA A 135 -0.62 13.20 -13.50
C ALA A 135 -0.09 14.33 -14.40
N PRO A 136 0.19 15.56 -13.91
CA PRO A 136 0.88 16.57 -14.71
C PRO A 136 2.28 16.14 -15.14
N GLY A 137 3.02 15.41 -14.31
CA GLY A 137 4.34 14.86 -14.63
C GLY A 137 4.29 13.86 -15.78
N TRP A 138 3.38 12.90 -15.71
CA TRP A 138 3.13 11.94 -16.78
C TRP A 138 2.61 12.62 -18.07
N ALA A 139 1.72 13.60 -17.96
CA ALA A 139 1.16 14.29 -19.12
C ALA A 139 2.22 15.02 -19.98
N ARG A 140 3.38 15.37 -19.41
CA ARG A 140 4.51 15.95 -20.16
C ARG A 140 5.27 14.92 -21.00
N ASN A 141 5.20 13.64 -20.65
CA ASN A 141 5.75 12.54 -21.43
C ASN A 141 4.81 11.31 -21.36
N PRO A 142 3.68 11.32 -22.09
CA PRO A 142 2.65 10.29 -21.96
C PRO A 142 3.10 8.87 -22.31
N GLN A 143 4.22 8.73 -23.04
CA GLN A 143 4.82 7.44 -23.40
C GLN A 143 5.56 6.79 -22.22
N ASN A 144 5.78 7.51 -21.12
CA ASN A 144 6.44 6.96 -19.94
C ASN A 144 5.46 6.09 -19.13
N ARG A 145 5.47 4.78 -19.41
CA ARG A 145 4.65 3.78 -18.71
C ARG A 145 4.94 3.71 -17.20
N ILE A 146 6.18 3.93 -16.76
CA ILE A 146 6.56 3.89 -15.35
C ILE A 146 5.96 5.08 -14.59
N ALA A 147 5.98 6.28 -15.19
CA ALA A 147 5.32 7.45 -14.63
C ALA A 147 3.79 7.25 -14.51
N LEU A 148 3.18 6.60 -15.51
CA LEU A 148 1.76 6.23 -15.44
C LEU A 148 1.51 5.19 -14.34
N ALA A 149 2.37 4.18 -14.22
CA ALA A 149 2.25 3.15 -13.20
C ALA A 149 2.33 3.74 -11.78
N LEU A 150 3.26 4.67 -11.54
CA LEU A 150 3.38 5.44 -10.30
C LEU A 150 2.14 6.30 -10.03
N THR A 151 1.65 7.05 -11.04
CA THR A 151 0.42 7.85 -10.92
C THR A 151 -0.78 7.00 -10.49
N LEU A 152 -0.94 5.83 -11.11
CA LEU A 152 -2.02 4.89 -10.80
C LEU A 152 -1.84 4.20 -9.44
N ARG A 153 -0.61 4.08 -8.94
CA ARG A 153 -0.30 3.53 -7.62
C ARG A 153 -0.75 4.51 -6.55
N GLU A 154 -0.36 5.77 -6.67
CA GLU A 154 -0.77 6.85 -5.78
C GLU A 154 -2.31 7.02 -5.79
N LEU A 155 -2.94 6.87 -6.96
CA LEU A 155 -4.41 6.86 -7.07
C LEU A 155 -5.02 5.69 -6.29
N SER A 156 -4.39 4.51 -6.32
CA SER A 156 -4.83 3.35 -5.54
C SER A 156 -4.65 3.57 -4.04
N PHE A 157 -3.57 4.21 -3.60
CA PHE A 157 -3.36 4.59 -2.20
C PHE A 157 -4.45 5.56 -1.71
N SER A 158 -4.82 6.55 -2.54
CA SER A 158 -5.98 7.41 -2.30
C SER A 158 -7.28 6.60 -2.19
N GLY A 159 -7.52 5.69 -3.15
CA GLY A 159 -8.70 4.83 -3.19
C GLY A 159 -8.86 3.95 -1.94
N GLY A 160 -7.77 3.32 -1.47
CA GLY A 160 -7.78 2.50 -0.26
C GLY A 160 -8.14 3.29 0.99
N ALA A 161 -7.54 4.47 1.18
CA ALA A 161 -7.86 5.36 2.28
C ALA A 161 -9.32 5.88 2.19
N LEU A 162 -9.79 6.20 0.98
CA LEU A 162 -11.17 6.64 0.74
C LEU A 162 -12.18 5.53 1.07
N ALA A 163 -11.88 4.28 0.71
CA ALA A 163 -12.69 3.12 1.07
C ALA A 163 -12.77 2.93 2.59
N LEU A 164 -11.65 3.08 3.30
CA LEU A 164 -11.63 3.01 4.77
C LEU A 164 -12.45 4.16 5.39
N ALA A 165 -12.31 5.39 4.90
CA ALA A 165 -13.10 6.52 5.37
C ALA A 165 -14.62 6.29 5.14
N ALA A 166 -15.00 5.70 4.02
CA ALA A 166 -16.38 5.36 3.70
C ALA A 166 -16.93 4.25 4.61
N SER A 167 -16.14 3.22 4.93
CA SER A 167 -16.57 2.12 5.80
C SER A 167 -16.76 2.54 7.26
N LEU A 168 -16.00 3.54 7.71
CA LEU A 168 -16.11 4.11 9.06
C LEU A 168 -17.20 5.20 9.19
N ALA A 169 -17.97 5.47 8.14
CA ALA A 169 -18.92 6.57 8.15
C ALA A 169 -20.20 6.27 8.95
N ALA A 170 -20.74 7.29 9.64
CA ALA A 170 -21.97 7.18 10.44
C ALA A 170 -23.18 6.72 9.63
N GLN A 171 -24.09 5.95 10.25
CA GLN A 171 -25.25 5.27 9.63
C GLN A 171 -26.25 6.21 8.91
N GLY A 172 -26.23 7.52 9.16
CA GLY A 172 -27.16 8.47 8.53
C GLY A 172 -26.79 8.98 7.12
N ARG A 173 -25.68 8.53 6.51
CA ARG A 173 -25.17 9.05 5.22
C ARG A 173 -25.00 7.97 4.14
N GLU A 174 -25.94 7.05 4.04
CA GLU A 174 -25.85 5.88 3.14
C GLU A 174 -25.55 6.23 1.68
N ARG A 175 -26.19 7.25 1.11
CA ARG A 175 -25.91 7.70 -0.27
C ARG A 175 -24.46 8.18 -0.45
N GLY A 176 -23.94 8.97 0.49
CA GLY A 176 -22.57 9.46 0.46
C GLY A 176 -21.54 8.32 0.57
N LYS A 177 -21.81 7.34 1.44
CA LYS A 177 -20.96 6.14 1.55
C LYS A 177 -20.85 5.38 0.25
N HIS A 178 -21.99 5.14 -0.41
CA HIS A 178 -22.01 4.42 -1.69
C HIS A 178 -21.23 5.16 -2.77
N VAL A 179 -21.30 6.49 -2.83
CA VAL A 179 -20.54 7.29 -3.80
C VAL A 179 -19.04 7.19 -3.52
N LEU A 180 -18.60 7.42 -2.27
CA LEU A 180 -17.17 7.36 -1.92
C LEU A 180 -16.58 5.97 -2.14
N ALA A 181 -17.31 4.91 -1.75
CA ALA A 181 -16.93 3.54 -2.00
C ALA A 181 -16.87 3.20 -3.50
N THR A 182 -17.73 3.81 -4.32
CA THR A 182 -17.70 3.65 -5.79
C THR A 182 -16.48 4.34 -6.40
N ILE A 183 -16.16 5.56 -5.98
CA ILE A 183 -14.96 6.27 -6.43
C ILE A 183 -13.71 5.49 -6.05
N ALA A 184 -13.61 5.07 -4.78
CA ALA A 184 -12.52 4.24 -4.27
C ALA A 184 -12.34 2.95 -5.09
N ARG A 185 -13.45 2.30 -5.48
CA ARG A 185 -13.44 1.12 -6.34
C ARG A 185 -12.82 1.41 -7.71
N TYR A 186 -13.17 2.52 -8.36
CA TYR A 186 -12.57 2.88 -9.64
C TYR A 186 -11.08 3.25 -9.51
N PHE A 187 -10.72 3.96 -8.44
CA PHE A 187 -9.33 4.32 -8.13
C PHE A 187 -8.43 3.10 -7.94
N VAL A 188 -8.97 1.92 -7.63
CA VAL A 188 -8.21 0.67 -7.52
C VAL A 188 -8.39 -0.22 -8.77
N ALA A 189 -9.62 -0.37 -9.28
CA ALA A 189 -9.92 -1.30 -10.37
C ALA A 189 -9.24 -0.92 -11.69
N ILE A 190 -9.14 0.38 -11.99
CA ILE A 190 -8.47 0.87 -13.21
C ILE A 190 -6.96 0.56 -13.13
N PRO A 191 -6.23 0.93 -12.05
CA PRO A 191 -4.84 0.51 -11.86
C PRO A 191 -4.62 -1.00 -11.95
N VAL A 192 -5.47 -1.81 -11.30
CA VAL A 192 -5.35 -3.29 -11.35
C VAL A 192 -5.34 -3.80 -12.79
N LEU A 193 -6.26 -3.32 -13.63
CA LEU A 193 -6.35 -3.77 -15.03
C LEU A 193 -5.19 -3.25 -15.88
N PHE A 194 -4.74 -2.02 -15.64
CA PHE A 194 -3.53 -1.50 -16.26
C PHE A 194 -2.28 -2.31 -15.88
N TYR A 195 -2.11 -2.64 -14.60
CA TYR A 195 -1.00 -3.47 -14.12
C TYR A 195 -1.05 -4.88 -14.66
N SER A 196 -2.26 -5.44 -14.84
CA SER A 196 -2.43 -6.74 -15.51
C SER A 196 -1.82 -6.71 -16.92
N PHE A 197 -2.18 -5.68 -17.71
CA PHE A 197 -1.66 -5.52 -19.06
C PHE A 197 -0.14 -5.33 -19.08
N GLU A 198 0.38 -4.41 -18.26
CA GLU A 198 1.82 -4.15 -18.17
C GLU A 198 2.62 -5.40 -17.78
N GLN A 199 2.13 -6.20 -16.83
CA GLN A 199 2.80 -7.44 -16.43
C GLN A 199 2.82 -8.52 -17.52
N PHE A 200 1.80 -8.58 -18.39
CA PHE A 200 1.85 -9.47 -19.56
C PHE A 200 2.92 -9.02 -20.56
N MET A 201 3.11 -7.71 -20.72
CA MET A 201 4.08 -7.12 -21.65
C MET A 201 5.51 -7.13 -21.10
N HIS A 202 5.67 -7.09 -19.78
CA HIS A 202 6.94 -6.88 -19.08
C HIS A 202 7.15 -7.90 -17.95
N ALA A 203 7.16 -9.19 -18.32
CA ALA A 203 7.21 -10.30 -17.36
C ALA A 203 8.52 -10.41 -16.56
N ASP A 204 9.56 -9.70 -16.99
CA ASP A 204 10.88 -9.59 -16.36
C ASP A 204 10.92 -8.60 -15.19
N HIS A 205 9.96 -7.66 -15.12
CA HIS A 205 9.86 -6.69 -14.03
C HIS A 205 9.24 -7.32 -12.77
N VAL A 206 9.45 -6.69 -11.62
CA VAL A 206 8.84 -7.17 -10.36
C VAL A 206 7.30 -7.16 -10.48
N PRO A 207 6.63 -8.25 -10.05
CA PRO A 207 5.18 -8.39 -10.17
C PRO A 207 4.41 -7.51 -9.18
N GLY A 208 3.11 -7.30 -9.38
CA GLY A 208 2.23 -6.58 -8.46
C GLY A 208 2.03 -5.12 -8.86
N VAL A 209 3.06 -4.29 -8.71
CA VAL A 209 3.09 -2.91 -9.23
C VAL A 209 4.27 -2.83 -10.21
N PRO A 210 4.03 -2.73 -11.54
CA PRO A 210 5.05 -2.88 -12.57
C PRO A 210 5.93 -1.62 -12.71
N LEU A 211 6.73 -1.37 -11.69
CA LEU A 211 7.73 -0.31 -11.62
C LEU A 211 9.04 -0.73 -12.34
N GLU A 212 10.08 0.09 -12.27
CA GLU A 212 11.30 -0.05 -13.08
C GLU A 212 12.17 -1.27 -12.71
N ARG A 213 12.08 -1.76 -11.47
CA ARG A 213 12.94 -2.84 -10.99
C ARG A 213 12.66 -4.17 -11.68
N LEU A 214 13.72 -4.80 -12.16
CA LEU A 214 13.70 -6.16 -12.68
C LEU A 214 13.64 -7.19 -11.55
N THR A 215 12.97 -8.31 -11.78
CA THR A 215 12.96 -9.41 -10.80
C THR A 215 14.35 -10.07 -10.77
N PRO A 216 15.03 -10.11 -9.60
CA PRO A 216 16.36 -10.70 -9.53
C PRO A 216 16.38 -12.17 -9.93
N GLN A 217 17.44 -12.60 -10.61
CA GLN A 217 17.59 -13.98 -11.13
C GLN A 217 17.60 -15.05 -10.04
N TRP A 218 17.98 -14.69 -8.80
CA TRP A 218 17.97 -15.59 -7.66
C TRP A 218 16.56 -15.85 -7.10
N ILE A 219 15.54 -15.13 -7.56
CA ILE A 219 14.14 -15.41 -7.22
C ILE A 219 13.64 -16.55 -8.09
N PHE A 220 13.40 -17.68 -7.43
CA PHE A 220 12.91 -18.88 -8.10
C PHE A 220 11.54 -18.62 -8.75
N GLY A 221 11.42 -18.97 -10.03
CA GLY A 221 10.18 -18.81 -10.78
C GLY A 221 9.76 -17.36 -11.02
N HIS A 222 10.69 -16.41 -11.12
CA HIS A 222 10.40 -14.97 -11.28
C HIS A 222 9.29 -14.65 -12.30
N VAL A 223 9.32 -15.26 -13.50
CA VAL A 223 8.29 -15.08 -14.53
C VAL A 223 6.92 -15.63 -14.13
N ILE A 224 6.89 -16.73 -13.35
CA ILE A 224 5.65 -17.38 -12.90
C ILE A 224 4.86 -16.44 -11.99
N TRP A 225 5.54 -15.75 -11.07
CA TRP A 225 4.90 -14.80 -10.16
C TRP A 225 4.24 -13.64 -10.94
N THR A 226 4.90 -13.14 -11.98
CA THR A 226 4.39 -12.05 -12.81
C THR A 226 3.17 -12.44 -13.63
N TYR A 227 3.20 -13.60 -14.29
CA TYR A 227 2.02 -14.06 -15.03
C TYR A 227 0.86 -14.49 -14.12
N LEU A 228 1.15 -15.11 -12.96
CA LEU A 228 0.11 -15.45 -11.99
C LEU A 228 -0.62 -14.19 -11.51
N ALA A 229 0.14 -13.15 -11.12
CA ALA A 229 -0.44 -11.87 -10.72
C ALA A 229 -1.23 -11.23 -11.87
N ALA A 230 -0.70 -11.26 -13.10
CA ALA A 230 -1.36 -10.67 -14.27
C ALA A 230 -2.72 -11.33 -14.55
N VAL A 231 -2.77 -12.67 -14.52
CA VAL A 231 -4.00 -13.45 -14.73
C VAL A 231 -5.04 -13.14 -13.65
N VAL A 232 -4.64 -13.14 -12.37
CA VAL A 232 -5.59 -12.82 -11.29
C VAL A 232 -6.09 -11.39 -11.41
N TYR A 233 -5.22 -10.43 -11.72
CA TYR A 233 -5.62 -9.03 -11.92
C TYR A 233 -6.59 -8.89 -13.10
N ALA A 234 -6.42 -9.63 -14.19
CA ALA A 234 -7.38 -9.62 -15.30
C ALA A 234 -8.74 -10.21 -14.85
N VAL A 235 -8.72 -11.42 -14.30
CA VAL A 235 -9.94 -12.19 -13.97
C VAL A 235 -10.73 -11.54 -12.84
N ALA A 236 -10.06 -10.99 -11.83
CA ALA A 236 -10.70 -10.31 -10.70
C ALA A 236 -10.91 -8.81 -10.94
N GLY A 237 -10.05 -8.15 -11.72
CA GLY A 237 -10.16 -6.72 -12.03
C GLY A 237 -11.39 -6.38 -12.88
N ILE A 238 -11.76 -7.23 -13.84
CA ILE A 238 -12.95 -7.04 -14.69
C ILE A 238 -14.25 -6.98 -13.86
N PRO A 239 -14.58 -7.99 -13.01
CA PRO A 239 -15.77 -7.92 -12.17
C PRO A 239 -15.68 -6.79 -11.13
N LEU A 240 -14.48 -6.50 -10.60
CA LEU A 240 -14.27 -5.36 -9.71
C LEU A 240 -14.63 -4.03 -10.40
N LEU A 241 -14.21 -3.82 -11.64
CA LEU A 241 -14.55 -2.64 -12.45
C LEU A 241 -16.05 -2.60 -12.80
N ALA A 242 -16.64 -3.76 -13.11
CA ALA A 242 -18.06 -3.89 -13.43
C ALA A 242 -18.99 -3.77 -12.20
N GLY A 243 -18.43 -3.68 -10.98
CA GLY A 243 -19.23 -3.60 -9.75
C GLY A 243 -19.85 -4.93 -9.32
N LYS A 244 -19.33 -6.07 -9.80
CA LYS A 244 -19.83 -7.41 -9.53
C LYS A 244 -18.87 -8.15 -8.58
N LYS A 245 -19.41 -8.82 -7.56
CA LYS A 245 -18.62 -9.59 -6.58
C LYS A 245 -17.40 -8.82 -6.05
N THR A 246 -17.56 -7.51 -5.85
CA THR A 246 -16.45 -6.57 -5.65
C THR A 246 -15.61 -6.91 -4.41
N ARG A 247 -16.25 -7.33 -3.32
CA ARG A 247 -15.57 -7.79 -2.11
C ARG A 247 -14.67 -9.00 -2.39
N ALA A 248 -15.20 -10.03 -3.05
CA ALA A 248 -14.45 -11.25 -3.37
C ALA A 248 -13.30 -10.94 -4.34
N ALA A 249 -13.57 -10.17 -5.39
CA ALA A 249 -12.57 -9.75 -6.37
C ALA A 249 -11.41 -9.00 -5.70
N ALA A 250 -11.70 -7.97 -4.90
CA ALA A 250 -10.68 -7.23 -4.17
C ALA A 250 -9.92 -8.12 -3.17
N THR A 251 -10.60 -9.06 -2.50
CA THR A 251 -9.94 -10.00 -1.59
C THR A 251 -8.94 -10.91 -2.31
N TRP A 252 -9.30 -11.44 -3.48
CA TRP A 252 -8.40 -12.27 -4.29
C TRP A 252 -7.21 -11.49 -4.83
N ILE A 253 -7.44 -10.26 -5.32
CA ILE A 253 -6.35 -9.38 -5.76
C ILE A 253 -5.40 -9.12 -4.58
N GLY A 254 -5.94 -8.71 -3.42
CA GLY A 254 -5.14 -8.44 -2.22
C GLY A 254 -4.35 -9.67 -1.74
N LEU A 255 -4.95 -10.86 -1.78
CA LEU A 255 -4.26 -12.13 -1.48
C LEU A 255 -3.11 -12.39 -2.45
N THR A 256 -3.32 -12.17 -3.75
CA THR A 256 -2.27 -12.33 -4.76
C THR A 256 -1.12 -11.36 -4.53
N VAL A 257 -1.42 -10.08 -4.24
CA VAL A 257 -0.36 -9.11 -3.89
C VAL A 257 0.38 -9.54 -2.64
N LEU A 258 -0.31 -10.05 -1.61
CA LEU A 258 0.35 -10.54 -0.39
C LEU A 258 1.26 -11.74 -0.66
N ILE A 259 0.86 -12.68 -1.52
CA ILE A 259 1.70 -13.81 -1.91
C ILE A 259 2.95 -13.32 -2.65
N VAL A 260 2.77 -12.39 -3.59
CA VAL A 260 3.87 -11.74 -4.31
C VAL A 260 4.80 -10.99 -3.36
N GLU A 261 4.24 -10.26 -2.40
CA GLU A 261 4.97 -9.54 -1.37
C GLU A 261 5.90 -10.48 -0.59
N LEU A 262 5.37 -11.60 -0.11
CA LEU A 262 6.13 -12.59 0.65
C LEU A 262 7.14 -13.37 -0.20
N ALA A 263 6.80 -13.69 -1.45
CA ALA A 263 7.64 -14.51 -2.32
C ALA A 263 8.74 -13.71 -3.04
N VAL A 264 8.53 -12.41 -3.27
CA VAL A 264 9.41 -11.57 -4.10
C VAL A 264 9.97 -10.40 -3.31
N TYR A 265 9.10 -9.56 -2.75
CA TYR A 265 9.51 -8.27 -2.18
C TYR A 265 10.19 -8.39 -0.82
N VAL A 266 9.71 -9.26 0.07
CA VAL A 266 10.36 -9.52 1.36
C VAL A 266 11.78 -10.10 1.16
N PRO A 267 12.01 -11.12 0.31
CA PRO A 267 13.36 -11.55 -0.01
C PRO A 267 14.24 -10.44 -0.57
N ILE A 268 13.71 -9.61 -1.48
CA ILE A 268 14.45 -8.46 -2.03
C ILE A 268 14.85 -7.50 -0.92
N ALA A 269 13.92 -7.11 -0.05
CA ALA A 269 14.18 -6.20 1.04
C ALA A 269 15.16 -6.76 2.09
N VAL A 270 15.25 -8.09 2.23
CA VAL A 270 16.26 -8.72 3.10
C VAL A 270 17.66 -8.63 2.49
N VAL A 271 17.79 -8.85 1.18
CA VAL A 271 19.07 -8.75 0.45
C VAL A 271 19.52 -7.29 0.38
N ASP A 272 18.62 -6.40 -0.03
CA ASP A 272 18.86 -4.96 -0.19
C ASP A 272 18.50 -4.16 1.06
N ARG A 273 18.59 -4.77 2.25
CA ARG A 273 18.22 -4.18 3.55
C ARG A 273 18.91 -2.86 3.91
N ALA A 274 20.02 -2.54 3.24
CA ALA A 274 20.75 -1.29 3.41
C ALA A 274 20.28 -0.18 2.45
N SER A 275 19.32 -0.46 1.56
CA SER A 275 18.80 0.47 0.56
C SER A 275 17.31 0.71 0.77
N LEU A 276 16.94 2.00 0.84
CA LEU A 276 15.53 2.41 0.78
C LEU A 276 14.99 2.15 -0.63
N ASP A 277 15.60 2.77 -1.64
CA ASP A 277 15.12 2.75 -3.03
C ASP A 277 14.99 1.35 -3.63
N ASN A 278 15.90 0.43 -3.32
CA ASN A 278 15.93 -0.90 -3.90
C ASN A 278 15.34 -2.00 -3.01
N GLY A 279 15.29 -1.75 -1.70
CA GLY A 279 14.83 -2.72 -0.71
C GLY A 279 13.49 -2.31 -0.11
N LEU A 280 13.54 -1.47 0.92
CA LEU A 280 12.38 -1.13 1.75
C LEU A 280 11.25 -0.49 0.93
N ASN A 281 11.54 0.39 -0.03
CA ASN A 281 10.51 1.16 -0.71
C ASN A 281 9.69 0.29 -1.65
N TYR A 282 10.32 -0.63 -2.39
CA TYR A 282 9.60 -1.61 -3.21
C TYR A 282 8.69 -2.52 -2.38
N MET A 283 9.18 -2.99 -1.23
CA MET A 283 8.40 -3.81 -0.29
C MET A 283 7.25 -3.01 0.34
N GLY A 284 7.55 -1.79 0.81
CA GLY A 284 6.58 -0.88 1.40
C GLY A 284 5.48 -0.50 0.41
N ASP A 285 5.83 -0.15 -0.82
CA ASP A 285 4.89 0.27 -1.86
C ASP A 285 3.92 -0.85 -2.21
N THR A 286 4.45 -2.06 -2.42
CA THR A 286 3.64 -3.24 -2.77
C THR A 286 2.77 -3.70 -1.61
N LEU A 287 3.29 -3.69 -0.37
CA LEU A 287 2.50 -4.00 0.82
C LEU A 287 1.41 -2.95 1.07
N MET A 288 1.72 -1.66 0.86
CA MET A 288 0.73 -0.59 0.99
C MET A 288 -0.37 -0.71 -0.06
N TYR A 289 0.01 -1.13 -1.28
CA TYR A 289 -0.94 -1.41 -2.35
C TYR A 289 -1.85 -2.60 -2.00
N CYS A 290 -1.29 -3.67 -1.45
CA CYS A 290 -2.06 -4.78 -0.87
C CYS A 290 -3.04 -4.27 0.20
N GLY A 291 -2.55 -3.43 1.14
CA GLY A 291 -3.36 -2.78 2.16
C GLY A 291 -4.53 -1.98 1.57
N ALA A 292 -4.27 -1.15 0.56
CA ALA A 292 -5.28 -0.34 -0.10
C ALA A 292 -6.40 -1.19 -0.73
N ILE A 293 -6.03 -2.29 -1.39
CA ILE A 293 -6.98 -3.25 -1.97
C ILE A 293 -7.80 -3.97 -0.90
N LEU A 294 -7.19 -4.38 0.22
CA LEU A 294 -7.89 -5.02 1.32
C LEU A 294 -8.81 -4.05 2.07
N LEU A 295 -8.43 -2.78 2.20
CA LEU A 295 -9.31 -1.72 2.70
C LEU A 295 -10.55 -1.55 1.80
N LEU A 296 -10.36 -1.59 0.47
CA LEU A 296 -11.46 -1.61 -0.47
C LEU A 296 -12.36 -2.84 -0.28
N ALA A 297 -11.78 -4.03 -0.17
CA ALA A 297 -12.53 -5.25 0.09
C ALA A 297 -13.39 -5.12 1.36
N GLY A 298 -12.84 -4.53 2.43
CA GLY A 298 -13.54 -4.24 3.68
C GLY A 298 -14.74 -3.31 3.51
N ALA A 299 -14.66 -2.32 2.63
CA ALA A 299 -15.72 -1.36 2.35
C ALA A 299 -16.81 -1.88 1.38
N MET A 300 -16.54 -2.95 0.65
CA MET A 300 -17.49 -3.54 -0.29
C MET A 300 -18.53 -4.44 0.42
N PRO A 301 -19.80 -4.45 -0.05
CA PRO A 301 -20.87 -5.23 0.55
C PRO A 301 -20.60 -6.73 0.47
N ARG A 302 -21.16 -7.50 1.40
CA ARG A 302 -21.09 -8.97 1.36
C ARG A 302 -22.04 -9.51 0.29
N GLU A 303 -21.68 -10.59 -0.39
CA GLU A 303 -22.47 -11.15 -1.51
C GLU A 303 -23.90 -11.56 -1.09
N LYS A 304 -24.11 -11.96 0.17
CA LYS A 304 -25.45 -12.27 0.70
C LYS A 304 -26.36 -11.03 0.80
N GLU A 305 -25.80 -9.83 0.84
CA GLU A 305 -26.54 -8.56 0.87
C GLU A 305 -26.80 -8.01 -0.55
N SER A 306 -25.98 -8.36 -1.54
CA SER A 306 -26.16 -7.92 -2.93
C SER A 306 -27.26 -8.66 -3.69
N ILE A 307 -27.68 -9.84 -3.23
CA ILE A 307 -28.81 -10.61 -3.82
C ILE A 307 -30.18 -10.06 -3.35
N ARG A 308 -30.18 -9.21 -2.31
CA ARG A 308 -31.41 -8.63 -1.73
C ARG A 308 -31.70 -7.20 -2.19
N ARG A 309 -30.90 -6.64 -3.09
CA ARG A 309 -31.10 -5.33 -3.74
C ARG A 309 -31.22 -5.54 -5.24
#